data_AF-A0A944V1G3-F1
#
_entry.id   AF-A0A944V1G3-F1
#
_cell.length_a   1.000
_cell.length_b   1.000
_cell.length_c   1.000
_cell.angle_alpha   90.00
_cell.angle_beta   90.00
_cell.angle_gamma   90.00
#
_symmetry.space_group_name_H-M   'P 1'
#
loop_
_entity.id
_entity.type
_entity.pdbx_description
1 polymer ?
#
loop_
_entity_poly.entity_id
_entity_poly.type
_entity_poly.pdbx_seq_one_letter_code
_entity_poly.pdbx_strand_id
1 'polypeptide(L)'
;MKKLVILAYLVLATVSLFAQNVAVTDDNGYSADPSAMLDVNSTSKGFLVPRMTAAQRGDISSPATGLLVYQTDGTAGYYYNSGTPASPTWTLLSTAQLSLNQGQIYIGNSSGIATGRTVSGDVTINEVGTTTIGYYKVTNDMLDGSISSDKLAGGIYNDQLAGSISNDKLAGGITNNKLAGSITNDKLSSGPYMITDSGQSGQVWTSDGTNAGVWTSPGSRDNQKLQKTIEDLQNEIDKLKAELQAIKLLVQQIAKR
;
A
#
# COMPACT_ATOMS: atom_id res chain seq x y z
N MET A 1 18.94 -86.25 -58.96
CA MET A 1 19.79 -85.56 -57.95
C MET A 1 20.31 -84.22 -58.44
N LYS A 2 21.02 -84.12 -59.58
CA LYS A 2 21.57 -82.84 -60.09
C LYS A 2 20.55 -81.69 -60.27
N LYS A 3 19.34 -81.99 -60.76
CA LYS A 3 18.27 -80.98 -60.94
C LYS A 3 17.70 -80.41 -59.63
N LEU A 4 17.66 -81.22 -58.56
CA LEU A 4 17.22 -80.78 -57.23
C LEU A 4 18.23 -79.85 -56.57
N VAL A 5 19.53 -80.10 -56.78
CA VAL A 5 20.61 -79.23 -56.30
C VAL A 5 20.57 -77.86 -56.98
N ILE A 6 20.31 -77.82 -58.28
CA ILE A 6 20.21 -76.55 -59.04
C ILE A 6 19.00 -75.73 -58.58
N LEU A 7 17.85 -76.36 -58.30
CA LEU A 7 16.67 -75.66 -57.82
C LEU A 7 16.86 -75.09 -56.41
N ALA A 8 17.51 -75.84 -55.51
CA ALA A 8 17.86 -75.35 -54.18
C ALA A 8 18.82 -74.15 -54.25
N TYR A 9 19.79 -74.18 -55.16
CA TYR A 9 20.72 -73.06 -55.37
C TYR A 9 20.01 -71.81 -55.93
N LEU A 10 19.03 -71.97 -56.82
CA LEU A 10 18.25 -70.87 -57.37
C LEU A 10 17.36 -70.19 -56.31
N VAL A 11 16.78 -70.98 -55.40
CA VAL A 11 15.94 -70.48 -54.29
C VAL A 11 16.78 -69.75 -53.23
N LEU A 12 17.98 -70.24 -52.93
CA LEU A 12 18.91 -69.54 -52.02
C LEU A 12 19.46 -68.24 -52.62
N ALA A 13 19.62 -68.16 -53.95
CA ALA A 13 20.12 -66.96 -54.63
C ALA A 13 19.13 -65.78 -54.68
N THR A 14 17.83 -66.02 -54.39
CA THR A 14 16.80 -64.97 -54.39
C THR A 14 16.52 -64.35 -53.02
N VAL A 15 17.17 -64.83 -51.95
CA VAL A 15 16.94 -64.29 -50.60
C VAL A 15 17.77 -63.01 -50.44
N SER A 16 17.10 -61.85 -50.46
CA SER A 16 17.74 -60.58 -50.11
C SER A 16 18.05 -60.58 -48.62
N LEU A 17 19.33 -60.69 -48.26
CA LEU A 17 19.77 -60.51 -46.88
C LEU A 17 19.86 -58.99 -46.62
N PHE A 18 18.94 -58.45 -45.82
CA PHE A 18 19.08 -57.09 -45.31
C PHE A 18 20.16 -57.11 -44.24
N ALA A 19 21.16 -56.22 -44.34
CA ALA A 19 22.08 -55.99 -43.25
C ALA A 19 21.28 -55.51 -42.04
N GLN A 20 21.42 -56.20 -40.91
CA GLN A 20 20.83 -55.77 -39.66
C GLN A 20 21.64 -54.56 -39.15
N ASN A 21 20.94 -53.54 -38.69
CA ASN A 21 21.50 -52.49 -37.85
C ASN A 21 22.26 -53.09 -36.64
N VAL A 22 23.31 -52.39 -36.20
CA VAL A 22 24.19 -52.87 -35.14
C VAL A 22 23.73 -52.31 -33.80
N ALA A 23 23.30 -53.19 -32.89
CA ALA A 23 23.14 -52.86 -31.49
C ALA A 23 24.35 -53.29 -30.66
N VAL A 24 24.77 -52.41 -29.74
CA VAL A 24 25.69 -52.73 -28.65
C VAL A 24 24.85 -52.89 -27.39
N THR A 25 24.64 -54.13 -26.97
CA THR A 25 23.69 -54.46 -25.89
C THR A 25 24.20 -55.61 -25.03
N ASP A 26 23.82 -55.62 -23.75
CA ASP A 26 23.97 -56.75 -22.84
C ASP A 26 22.71 -57.63 -22.73
N ASP A 27 21.68 -57.32 -23.52
CA ASP A 27 20.46 -58.12 -23.67
C ASP A 27 20.41 -58.82 -25.03
N ASN A 28 20.49 -60.15 -25.01
CA ASN A 28 20.42 -61.01 -26.20
C ASN A 28 19.05 -60.99 -26.90
N GLY A 29 17.99 -60.52 -26.22
CA GLY A 29 16.65 -60.39 -26.79
C GLY A 29 16.37 -59.05 -27.47
N TYR A 30 17.31 -58.10 -27.41
CA TYR A 30 17.12 -56.76 -27.93
C TYR A 30 17.21 -56.72 -29.47
N SER A 31 16.19 -56.14 -30.10
CA SER A 31 16.18 -55.85 -31.53
C SER A 31 16.54 -54.38 -31.74
N ALA A 32 17.59 -54.13 -32.51
CA ALA A 32 18.06 -52.78 -32.80
C ALA A 32 16.99 -51.95 -33.54
N ASP A 33 16.87 -50.67 -33.23
CA ASP A 33 15.91 -49.75 -33.86
C ASP A 33 16.25 -49.52 -35.35
N PRO A 34 15.34 -49.79 -36.31
CA PRO A 34 15.62 -49.71 -37.75
C PRO A 34 16.10 -48.33 -38.24
N SER A 35 15.83 -47.26 -37.48
CA SER A 35 16.27 -45.91 -37.80
C SER A 35 17.66 -45.56 -37.24
N ALA A 36 18.20 -46.37 -36.33
CA ALA A 36 19.45 -46.10 -35.65
C ALA A 36 20.67 -46.56 -36.47
N MET A 37 21.63 -45.64 -36.65
CA MET A 37 22.97 -45.98 -37.17
C MET A 37 23.84 -46.64 -36.10
N LEU A 38 23.65 -46.25 -34.83
CA LEU A 38 24.25 -46.87 -33.65
C LEU A 38 23.17 -46.96 -32.58
N ASP A 39 22.89 -48.17 -32.13
CA ASP A 39 21.95 -48.42 -31.05
C ASP A 39 22.71 -48.99 -29.84
N VAL A 40 22.57 -48.36 -28.68
CA VAL A 40 23.27 -48.78 -27.45
C VAL A 40 22.22 -48.96 -26.38
N ASN A 41 21.95 -50.21 -26.01
CA ASN A 41 20.92 -50.56 -25.06
C ASN A 41 21.54 -51.31 -23.86
N SER A 42 21.36 -50.76 -22.67
CA SER A 42 21.67 -51.44 -21.41
C SER A 42 20.91 -50.76 -20.29
N THR A 43 20.47 -51.52 -19.30
CA THR A 43 19.88 -50.99 -18.06
C THR A 43 20.93 -50.78 -16.96
N SER A 44 22.17 -51.23 -17.18
CA SER A 44 23.24 -51.26 -16.17
C SER A 44 24.53 -50.56 -16.59
N LYS A 45 24.68 -50.26 -17.89
CA LYS A 45 25.87 -49.63 -18.49
C LYS A 45 25.50 -48.36 -19.24
N GLY A 46 26.50 -47.50 -19.43
CA GLY A 46 26.35 -46.27 -20.20
C GLY A 46 27.32 -46.20 -21.38
N PHE A 47 27.23 -45.11 -22.13
CA PHE A 47 28.12 -44.81 -23.24
C PHE A 47 29.24 -43.84 -22.79
N LEU A 48 30.50 -44.28 -22.91
CA LEU A 48 31.65 -43.41 -22.71
C LEU A 48 32.10 -42.83 -24.05
N VAL A 49 31.98 -41.51 -24.20
CA VAL A 49 32.62 -40.76 -25.28
C VAL A 49 34.15 -40.71 -25.07
N PRO A 50 34.94 -40.37 -26.12
CA PRO A 50 36.37 -40.15 -25.97
C PRO A 50 36.70 -39.18 -24.83
N ARG A 51 37.62 -39.58 -23.95
CA ARG A 51 38.08 -38.80 -22.79
C ARG A 51 39.48 -38.28 -23.04
N MET A 52 39.71 -36.99 -22.85
CA MET A 52 40.98 -36.35 -23.19
C MET A 52 41.20 -35.05 -22.41
N THR A 53 42.42 -34.51 -22.43
CA THR A 53 42.71 -33.19 -21.87
C THR A 53 42.24 -32.05 -22.79
N ALA A 54 42.18 -30.83 -22.25
CA ALA A 54 41.86 -29.63 -23.02
C ALA A 54 42.84 -29.42 -24.19
N ALA A 55 44.12 -29.73 -23.99
CA ALA A 55 45.14 -29.66 -25.03
C ALA A 55 44.88 -30.69 -26.14
N GLN A 56 44.67 -31.96 -25.77
CA GLN A 56 44.36 -33.02 -26.73
C GLN A 56 43.08 -32.75 -27.53
N ARG A 57 42.06 -32.16 -26.89
CA ARG A 57 40.83 -31.71 -27.55
C ARG A 57 41.08 -30.58 -28.54
N GLY A 58 41.97 -29.64 -28.19
CA GLY A 58 42.41 -28.55 -29.06
C GLY A 58 43.20 -29.02 -30.28
N ASP A 59 43.91 -30.14 -30.14
CA ASP A 59 44.75 -30.72 -31.20
C ASP A 59 43.96 -31.59 -32.20
N ILE A 60 42.65 -31.80 -31.99
CA ILE A 60 41.80 -32.50 -32.97
C ILE A 60 41.75 -31.65 -34.24
N SER A 61 42.32 -32.16 -35.33
CA SER A 61 42.29 -31.49 -36.64
C SER A 61 40.90 -31.58 -37.25
N SER A 62 40.33 -30.43 -37.64
CA SER A 62 39.02 -30.31 -38.29
C SER A 62 37.88 -31.08 -37.59
N PRO A 63 37.61 -30.86 -36.29
CA PRO A 63 36.60 -31.63 -35.56
C PRO A 63 35.20 -31.35 -36.13
N ALA A 64 34.41 -32.39 -36.37
CA ALA A 64 33.06 -32.24 -36.89
C ALA A 64 32.19 -31.35 -35.98
N THR A 65 31.28 -30.57 -36.57
CA THR A 65 30.23 -29.89 -35.80
C THR A 65 29.39 -30.93 -35.06
N GLY A 66 29.17 -30.70 -33.76
CA GLY A 66 28.50 -31.65 -32.87
C GLY A 66 29.38 -32.77 -32.31
N LEU A 67 30.68 -32.83 -32.64
CA LEU A 67 31.60 -33.82 -32.06
C LEU A 67 31.63 -33.68 -30.53
N LEU A 68 31.24 -34.74 -29.81
CA LEU A 68 31.15 -34.80 -28.36
C LEU A 68 32.38 -35.51 -27.76
N VAL A 69 33.00 -34.89 -26.77
CA VAL A 69 34.11 -35.46 -26.00
C VAL A 69 33.93 -35.14 -24.52
N TYR A 70 34.62 -35.89 -23.66
CA TYR A 70 34.70 -35.56 -22.23
C TYR A 70 36.10 -35.03 -21.90
N GLN A 71 36.18 -33.80 -21.40
CA GLN A 71 37.43 -33.20 -20.95
C GLN A 71 37.73 -33.63 -19.51
N THR A 72 38.95 -34.11 -19.25
CA THR A 72 39.35 -34.67 -17.95
C THR A 72 40.10 -33.69 -17.05
N ASP A 73 40.51 -32.54 -17.56
CA ASP A 73 41.29 -31.51 -16.84
C ASP A 73 40.67 -30.10 -16.99
N GLY A 74 41.22 -29.12 -16.28
CA GLY A 74 40.65 -27.77 -16.20
C GLY A 74 39.20 -27.82 -15.66
N THR A 75 38.27 -27.20 -16.39
CA THR A 75 36.84 -27.42 -16.16
C THR A 75 36.44 -28.75 -16.81
N ALA A 76 36.44 -29.83 -16.02
CA ALA A 76 36.05 -31.15 -16.51
C ALA A 76 34.57 -31.21 -16.90
N GLY A 77 34.24 -31.96 -17.95
CA GLY A 77 32.86 -32.12 -18.40
C GLY A 77 32.72 -32.52 -19.86
N TYR A 78 31.48 -32.63 -20.31
CA TYR A 78 31.16 -32.92 -21.71
C TYR A 78 31.28 -31.66 -22.55
N TYR A 79 32.08 -31.70 -23.61
CA TYR A 79 32.23 -30.60 -24.56
C TYR A 79 31.81 -31.05 -25.94
N TYR A 80 31.12 -30.18 -26.69
CA TYR A 80 30.86 -30.39 -28.10
C TYR A 80 31.36 -29.23 -28.95
N ASN A 81 31.73 -29.52 -30.21
CA ASN A 81 32.04 -28.45 -31.16
C ASN A 81 30.74 -27.80 -31.65
N SER A 82 30.42 -26.61 -31.14
CA SER A 82 29.30 -25.78 -31.59
C SER A 82 29.66 -24.85 -32.76
N GLY A 83 30.92 -24.86 -33.19
CA GLY A 83 31.42 -24.12 -34.35
C GLY A 83 31.45 -24.96 -35.63
N THR A 84 32.36 -24.61 -36.53
CA THR A 84 32.60 -25.36 -37.78
C THR A 84 33.88 -26.19 -37.68
N PRO A 85 34.13 -27.15 -38.59
CA PRO A 85 35.43 -27.84 -38.63
C PRO A 85 36.63 -26.91 -38.84
N ALA A 86 36.46 -25.82 -39.60
CA ALA A 86 37.52 -24.85 -39.86
C ALA A 86 37.76 -23.86 -38.71
N SER A 87 36.77 -23.67 -37.84
CA SER A 87 36.85 -22.77 -36.69
C SER A 87 36.04 -23.37 -35.54
N PRO A 88 36.63 -24.35 -34.82
CA PRO A 88 35.92 -25.07 -33.78
C PRO A 88 35.68 -24.19 -32.55
N THR A 89 34.46 -24.23 -32.04
CA THR A 89 34.07 -23.57 -30.79
C THR A 89 33.63 -24.63 -29.81
N TRP A 90 34.42 -24.87 -28.78
CA TRP A 90 34.14 -25.91 -27.82
C TRP A 90 33.27 -25.39 -26.68
N THR A 91 32.03 -25.89 -26.63
CA THR A 91 31.03 -25.47 -25.65
C THR A 91 30.82 -26.58 -24.63
N LEU A 92 30.90 -26.21 -23.34
CA LEU A 92 30.59 -27.12 -22.23
C LEU A 92 29.09 -27.41 -22.23
N LEU A 93 28.73 -28.68 -22.36
CA LEU A 93 27.38 -29.19 -22.15
C LEU A 93 27.15 -29.29 -20.63
N SER A 94 26.66 -28.20 -20.05
CA SER A 94 26.29 -28.14 -18.64
C SER A 94 24.82 -27.79 -18.49
N THR A 95 24.17 -28.39 -17.51
CA THR A 95 22.93 -27.84 -16.96
C THR A 95 23.35 -26.71 -16.03
N ALA A 96 23.48 -25.50 -16.55
CA ALA A 96 23.60 -24.34 -15.69
C ALA A 96 22.33 -24.29 -14.83
N GLN A 97 22.42 -24.68 -13.56
CA GLN A 97 21.37 -24.33 -12.61
C GLN A 97 21.36 -22.81 -12.59
N LEU A 98 20.28 -22.25 -13.14
CA LEU A 98 20.00 -20.82 -13.10
C LEU A 98 19.85 -20.44 -11.63
N SER A 99 20.98 -20.09 -11.01
CA SER A 99 21.05 -19.68 -9.62
C SER A 99 20.89 -18.18 -9.56
N LEU A 100 20.01 -17.75 -8.66
CA LEU A 100 19.80 -16.37 -8.29
C LEU A 100 20.23 -16.21 -6.84
N ASN A 101 20.84 -15.08 -6.50
CA ASN A 101 21.01 -14.75 -5.10
C ASN A 101 19.63 -14.45 -4.48
N GLN A 102 19.54 -14.50 -3.14
CA GLN A 102 18.31 -14.27 -2.40
C GLN A 102 17.62 -12.95 -2.83
N GLY A 103 16.31 -13.01 -3.13
CA GLY A 103 15.51 -11.85 -3.52
C GLY A 103 15.80 -11.28 -4.93
N GLN A 104 16.58 -11.99 -5.76
CA GLN A 104 16.77 -11.60 -7.16
C GLN A 104 15.68 -12.19 -8.07
N ILE A 105 15.41 -11.49 -9.17
CA ILE A 105 14.56 -11.94 -10.27
C ILE A 105 15.34 -11.86 -11.59
N TYR A 106 14.94 -12.66 -12.59
CA TYR A 106 15.48 -12.51 -13.95
C TYR A 106 14.80 -11.35 -14.66
N ILE A 107 15.59 -10.38 -15.13
CA ILE A 107 15.14 -9.25 -15.95
C ILE A 107 16.02 -9.21 -17.21
N GLY A 108 15.43 -8.87 -18.36
CA GLY A 108 16.18 -8.61 -19.58
C GLY A 108 17.11 -7.40 -19.42
N ASN A 109 18.39 -7.55 -19.76
CA ASN A 109 19.29 -6.41 -19.88
C ASN A 109 19.11 -5.70 -21.24
N SER A 110 19.90 -4.64 -21.50
CA SER A 110 19.86 -3.87 -22.75
C SER A 110 20.12 -4.69 -24.02
N SER A 111 20.69 -5.88 -23.89
CA SER A 111 20.95 -6.82 -24.98
C SER A 111 19.91 -7.95 -25.06
N GLY A 112 18.82 -7.87 -24.30
CA GLY A 112 17.75 -8.88 -24.27
C GLY A 112 18.10 -10.17 -23.52
N ILE A 113 19.21 -10.19 -22.77
CA ILE A 113 19.66 -11.38 -22.03
C ILE A 113 19.11 -11.35 -20.61
N ALA A 114 18.48 -12.46 -20.20
CA ALA A 114 18.00 -12.64 -18.82
C ALA A 114 19.16 -12.55 -17.83
N THR A 115 19.11 -11.57 -16.93
CA THR A 115 20.14 -11.33 -15.91
C THR A 115 19.48 -11.28 -14.54
N GLY A 116 20.05 -11.96 -13.55
CA GLY A 116 19.60 -11.87 -12.16
C GLY A 116 19.82 -10.47 -11.60
N ARG A 117 18.75 -9.83 -11.11
CA ARG A 117 18.79 -8.48 -10.53
C ARG A 117 18.00 -8.45 -9.23
N THR A 118 18.56 -7.77 -8.24
CA THR A 118 17.86 -7.45 -7.00
C THR A 118 16.81 -6.38 -7.30
N VAL A 119 15.55 -6.63 -6.90
CA VAL A 119 14.51 -5.59 -6.99
C VAL A 119 14.79 -4.55 -5.91
N SER A 120 14.89 -3.28 -6.29
CA SER A 120 15.23 -2.18 -5.38
C SER A 120 14.58 -0.88 -5.83
N GLY A 121 14.54 0.09 -4.93
CA GLY A 121 13.91 1.39 -5.15
C GLY A 121 12.62 1.49 -4.36
N ASP A 122 11.53 1.78 -5.06
CA ASP A 122 10.23 2.00 -4.41
C ASP A 122 9.58 0.69 -3.97
N VAL A 123 9.88 -0.40 -4.68
CA VAL A 123 9.42 -1.76 -4.37
C VAL A 123 10.62 -2.63 -4.05
N THR A 124 10.46 -3.49 -3.05
CA THR A 124 11.38 -4.60 -2.74
C THR A 124 10.63 -5.93 -2.81
N ILE A 125 11.35 -7.04 -2.98
CA ILE A 125 10.80 -8.40 -2.94
C ILE A 125 11.69 -9.28 -2.06
N ASN A 126 11.10 -10.19 -1.29
CA ASN A 126 11.83 -11.16 -0.46
C ASN A 126 11.87 -12.57 -1.08
N GLU A 127 12.54 -13.50 -0.41
CA GLU A 127 12.73 -14.87 -0.88
C GLU A 127 11.45 -15.72 -0.99
N VAL A 128 10.37 -15.32 -0.30
CA VAL A 128 9.05 -15.97 -0.41
C VAL A 128 8.16 -15.29 -1.45
N GLY A 129 8.68 -14.32 -2.21
CA GLY A 129 7.96 -13.61 -3.26
C GLY A 129 7.03 -12.49 -2.74
N THR A 130 7.13 -12.12 -1.46
CA THR A 130 6.36 -10.99 -0.92
C THR A 130 6.97 -9.68 -1.37
N THR A 131 6.13 -8.77 -1.87
CA THR A 131 6.53 -7.41 -2.24
C THR A 131 6.25 -6.43 -1.11
N THR A 132 7.09 -5.41 -1.00
CA THR A 132 6.87 -4.29 -0.08
C THR A 132 7.13 -2.99 -0.81
N ILE A 133 6.30 -1.98 -0.55
CA ILE A 133 6.51 -0.62 -1.04
C ILE A 133 7.17 0.17 0.08
N GLY A 134 8.25 0.88 -0.22
CA GLY A 134 8.99 1.67 0.76
C GLY A 134 8.15 2.80 1.37
N TYR A 135 8.53 3.26 2.56
CA TYR A 135 7.90 4.42 3.19
C TYR A 135 7.93 5.64 2.26
N TYR A 136 6.81 6.36 2.21
CA TYR A 136 6.63 7.59 1.40
C TYR A 136 6.80 7.41 -0.11
N LYS A 137 6.84 6.18 -0.62
CA LYS A 137 6.92 5.92 -2.07
C LYS A 137 5.59 6.03 -2.78
N VAL A 138 4.49 5.84 -2.06
CA VAL A 138 3.15 6.19 -2.52
C VAL A 138 2.89 7.66 -2.19
N THR A 139 2.84 8.51 -3.20
CA THR A 139 2.61 9.96 -3.04
C THR A 139 1.13 10.31 -3.17
N ASN A 140 0.73 11.52 -2.76
CA ASN A 140 -0.65 11.99 -2.90
C ASN A 140 -1.09 12.02 -4.37
N ASP A 141 -0.20 12.40 -5.29
CA ASP A 141 -0.49 12.40 -6.73
C ASP A 141 -0.77 10.99 -7.26
N MET A 142 -0.14 9.95 -6.68
CA MET A 142 -0.43 8.54 -7.02
C MET A 142 -1.79 8.06 -6.46
N LEU A 143 -2.32 8.77 -5.46
CA LEU A 143 -3.59 8.45 -4.79
C LEU A 143 -4.75 9.32 -5.27
N ASP A 144 -4.47 10.34 -6.07
CA ASP A 144 -5.48 11.29 -6.55
C ASP A 144 -6.55 10.57 -7.39
N GLY A 145 -7.82 10.91 -7.12
CA GLY A 145 -9.00 10.32 -7.77
C GLY A 145 -9.30 8.84 -7.50
N SER A 146 -8.45 8.10 -6.76
CA SER A 146 -8.50 6.62 -6.72
C SER A 146 -8.85 6.03 -5.35
N ILE A 147 -8.68 6.79 -4.26
CA ILE A 147 -9.13 6.40 -2.92
C ILE A 147 -10.60 6.82 -2.77
N SER A 148 -11.52 5.89 -3.03
CA SER A 148 -12.92 6.05 -2.63
C SER A 148 -13.07 5.82 -1.12
N SER A 149 -14.15 6.34 -0.52
CA SER A 149 -14.52 6.11 0.89
C SER A 149 -14.46 4.63 1.29
N ASP A 150 -14.75 3.75 0.34
CA ASP A 150 -14.89 2.31 0.50
C ASP A 150 -13.52 1.61 0.51
N LYS A 151 -12.48 2.27 -0.05
CA LYS A 151 -11.08 1.82 -0.02
C LYS A 151 -10.32 2.28 1.23
N LEU A 152 -10.91 3.18 2.04
CA LEU A 152 -10.47 3.52 3.39
C LEU A 152 -11.06 2.54 4.41
N ALA A 153 -11.06 1.25 4.08
CA ALA A 153 -11.70 0.21 4.87
C ALA A 153 -11.12 0.19 6.29
N GLY A 154 -11.93 0.65 7.25
CA GLY A 154 -11.54 0.93 8.63
C GLY A 154 -12.20 2.20 9.19
N GLY A 155 -12.66 3.10 8.32
CA GLY A 155 -13.19 4.40 8.71
C GLY A 155 -12.06 5.39 8.98
N ILE A 156 -12.27 6.67 8.63
CA ILE A 156 -11.42 7.75 9.09
C ILE A 156 -11.99 8.20 10.45
N TYR A 157 -11.27 7.92 11.54
CA TYR A 157 -11.65 8.40 12.87
C TYR A 157 -11.26 9.88 13.04
N ASN A 158 -11.98 10.59 13.91
CA ASN A 158 -11.88 12.06 14.06
C ASN A 158 -10.45 12.55 14.37
N ASP A 159 -9.70 11.74 15.10
CA ASP A 159 -8.29 11.90 15.47
C ASP A 159 -7.32 11.82 14.28
N GLN A 160 -7.71 11.16 13.18
CA GLN A 160 -6.98 11.15 11.90
C GLN A 160 -7.31 12.36 11.02
N LEU A 161 -8.38 13.09 11.34
CA LEU A 161 -8.87 14.26 10.61
C LEU A 161 -8.43 15.59 11.27
N ALA A 162 -8.10 15.56 12.56
CA ALA A 162 -7.84 16.72 13.41
C ALA A 162 -6.62 17.58 13.00
N GLY A 163 -5.76 17.11 12.10
CA GLY A 163 -4.59 17.86 11.62
C GLY A 163 -4.70 18.45 10.21
N SER A 164 -5.67 18.02 9.39
CA SER A 164 -5.65 18.23 7.93
C SER A 164 -6.82 19.05 7.37
N ILE A 165 -7.77 19.47 8.20
CA ILE A 165 -8.78 20.46 7.84
C ILE A 165 -8.31 21.81 8.36
N SER A 166 -7.56 22.57 7.57
CA SER A 166 -7.32 23.97 7.88
C SER A 166 -8.67 24.70 7.92
N ASN A 167 -8.77 25.77 8.72
CA ASN A 167 -9.98 26.59 8.84
C ASN A 167 -10.55 27.01 7.45
N ASP A 168 -9.69 27.12 6.45
CA ASP A 168 -10.02 27.48 5.07
C ASP A 168 -10.88 26.42 4.35
N LYS A 169 -10.81 25.14 4.76
CA LYS A 169 -11.70 24.07 4.26
C LYS A 169 -13.06 24.03 4.98
N LEU A 170 -13.20 24.70 6.13
CA LEU A 170 -14.50 25.00 6.76
C LEU A 170 -15.13 26.30 6.22
N ALA A 171 -14.38 27.12 5.48
CA ALA A 171 -14.85 28.41 4.96
C ALA A 171 -15.88 28.28 3.84
N GLY A 172 -16.07 27.08 3.28
CA GLY A 172 -17.18 26.75 2.38
C GLY A 172 -18.48 26.50 3.13
N GLY A 173 -18.95 27.50 3.89
CA GLY A 173 -20.27 27.58 4.50
C GLY A 173 -20.79 26.32 5.20
N ILE A 174 -20.72 26.27 6.54
CA ILE A 174 -21.59 25.36 7.30
C ILE A 174 -23.03 25.82 7.06
N THR A 175 -23.78 25.11 6.21
CA THR A 175 -25.21 25.37 6.02
C THR A 175 -25.97 25.05 7.32
N ASN A 176 -27.05 25.78 7.61
CA ASN A 176 -27.83 25.61 8.85
C ASN A 176 -28.18 24.15 9.17
N ASN A 177 -28.39 23.32 8.15
CA ASN A 177 -28.72 21.90 8.29
C ASN A 177 -27.56 21.04 8.82
N LYS A 178 -26.30 21.46 8.60
CA LYS A 178 -25.10 20.81 9.17
C LYS A 178 -24.79 21.26 10.59
N LEU A 179 -25.26 22.46 10.99
CA LEU A 179 -25.09 22.98 12.35
C LEU A 179 -26.07 22.35 13.35
N ALA A 180 -27.28 22.04 12.89
CA ALA A 180 -28.37 21.50 13.69
C ALA A 180 -28.10 20.12 14.32
N GLY A 181 -27.12 19.36 13.81
CA GLY A 181 -26.74 18.05 14.34
C GLY A 181 -25.52 18.02 15.26
N SER A 182 -24.69 19.08 15.27
CA SER A 182 -23.38 19.07 15.94
C SER A 182 -23.20 20.14 17.02
N ILE A 183 -24.07 21.14 17.07
CA ILE A 183 -24.29 21.89 18.31
C ILE A 183 -25.48 21.21 18.95
N THR A 184 -25.27 20.41 19.99
CA THR A 184 -26.36 19.92 20.83
C THR A 184 -27.21 21.13 21.20
N ASN A 185 -28.52 21.05 20.95
CA ASN A 185 -29.47 22.14 21.07
C ASN A 185 -29.25 22.94 22.37
N ASP A 186 -28.85 22.27 23.45
CA ASP A 186 -28.44 22.78 24.76
C ASP A 186 -27.56 24.05 24.76
N LYS A 187 -26.65 24.24 23.79
CA LYS A 187 -25.79 25.45 23.71
C LYS A 187 -26.43 26.64 22.99
N LEU A 188 -27.51 26.43 22.24
CA LEU A 188 -28.23 27.48 21.50
C LEU A 188 -29.69 27.66 21.97
N SER A 189 -30.30 26.67 22.61
CA SER A 189 -31.75 26.62 22.85
C SER A 189 -32.20 26.70 24.31
N SER A 190 -31.33 26.67 25.31
CA SER A 190 -31.84 26.52 26.70
C SER A 190 -30.84 26.80 27.83
N GLY A 191 -29.75 27.53 27.58
CA GLY A 191 -28.92 28.03 28.67
C GLY A 191 -29.64 29.15 29.45
N PRO A 192 -29.43 29.31 30.77
CA PRO A 192 -30.07 30.36 31.60
C PRO A 192 -29.74 31.81 31.18
N TYR A 193 -28.91 31.96 30.15
CA TYR A 193 -28.42 33.20 29.57
C TYR A 193 -29.20 33.65 28.32
N MET A 194 -30.07 32.78 27.77
CA MET A 194 -30.90 33.07 26.60
C MET A 194 -32.32 33.42 27.02
N ILE A 195 -33.04 34.14 26.16
CA ILE A 195 -34.47 34.46 26.36
C ILE A 195 -35.25 33.13 26.31
N THR A 196 -35.78 32.69 27.44
CA THR A 196 -36.55 31.42 27.52
C THR A 196 -38.03 31.60 27.19
N ASP A 197 -38.57 32.80 27.36
CA ASP A 197 -39.99 33.13 27.19
C ASP A 197 -40.18 34.54 26.63
N SER A 198 -41.32 34.82 25.99
CA SER A 198 -41.64 36.15 25.49
C SER A 198 -41.92 37.13 26.65
N GLY A 199 -41.33 38.34 26.56
CA GLY A 199 -41.65 39.43 27.47
C GLY A 199 -43.05 40.01 27.22
N GLN A 200 -43.57 40.73 28.20
CA GLN A 200 -44.78 41.54 28.02
C GLN A 200 -44.46 42.82 27.22
N SER A 201 -45.48 43.41 26.60
CA SER A 201 -45.35 44.64 25.82
C SER A 201 -44.66 45.74 26.63
N GLY A 202 -43.57 46.28 26.09
CA GLY A 202 -42.78 47.33 26.73
C GLY A 202 -41.66 46.84 27.65
N GLN A 203 -41.50 45.54 27.90
CA GLN A 203 -40.35 45.02 28.65
C GLN A 203 -39.10 44.89 27.78
N VAL A 204 -37.93 44.99 28.40
CA VAL A 204 -36.61 44.78 27.79
C VAL A 204 -35.89 43.66 28.53
N TRP A 205 -35.25 42.75 27.79
CA TRP A 205 -34.41 41.71 28.36
C TRP A 205 -33.09 42.31 28.79
N THR A 206 -32.76 42.20 30.06
CA THR A 206 -31.54 42.78 30.64
C THR A 206 -30.78 41.72 31.42
N SER A 207 -29.45 41.75 31.38
CA SER A 207 -28.63 40.95 32.30
C SER A 207 -28.62 41.61 33.68
N ASP A 208 -28.75 40.80 34.72
CA ASP A 208 -28.60 41.24 36.11
C ASP A 208 -27.12 41.34 36.56
N GLY A 209 -26.17 40.96 35.70
CA GLY A 209 -24.73 40.90 36.00
C GLY A 209 -24.29 39.68 36.81
N THR A 210 -25.23 38.80 37.18
CA THR A 210 -25.02 37.56 37.95
C THR A 210 -25.48 36.32 37.19
N ASN A 211 -25.38 36.40 35.87
CA ASN A 211 -25.46 35.26 34.95
C ASN A 211 -26.87 34.79 34.56
N ALA A 212 -27.94 35.54 34.88
CA ALA A 212 -29.26 35.28 34.31
C ALA A 212 -29.82 36.54 33.62
N GLY A 213 -30.47 36.34 32.48
CA GLY A 213 -31.25 37.41 31.85
C GLY A 213 -32.64 37.48 32.47
N VAL A 214 -33.21 38.69 32.57
CA VAL A 214 -34.57 38.88 33.09
C VAL A 214 -35.31 39.95 32.29
N TRP A 215 -36.60 39.77 32.08
CA TRP A 215 -37.48 40.79 31.50
C TRP A 215 -37.76 41.87 32.54
N THR A 216 -37.43 43.12 32.22
CA THR A 216 -37.71 44.28 33.10
C THR A 216 -38.46 45.36 32.33
N SER A 217 -39.30 46.12 33.03
CA SER A 217 -39.89 47.33 32.45
C SER A 217 -38.84 48.46 32.46
N PRO A 218 -38.56 49.10 31.31
CA PRO A 218 -37.63 50.22 31.23
C PRO A 218 -38.09 51.35 32.16
N GLY A 219 -37.17 51.85 33.01
CA GLY A 219 -37.43 52.93 33.97
C GLY A 219 -37.68 52.50 35.43
N SER A 220 -37.75 51.19 35.74
CA SER A 220 -38.01 50.73 37.11
C SER A 220 -36.90 51.12 38.12
N ARG A 221 -35.61 51.07 37.73
CA ARG A 221 -34.50 51.51 38.60
C ARG A 221 -34.49 53.01 38.85
N ASP A 222 -34.76 53.82 37.83
CA ASP A 222 -34.77 55.28 37.97
C ASP A 222 -35.97 55.75 38.79
N ASN A 223 -37.14 55.10 38.62
CA ASN A 223 -38.30 55.35 39.48
C ASN A 223 -38.06 54.96 40.95
N GLN A 224 -37.33 53.88 41.24
CA GLN A 224 -36.97 53.53 42.62
C GLN A 224 -36.02 54.56 43.24
N LYS A 225 -35.02 55.04 42.47
CA LYS A 225 -34.12 56.11 42.93
C LYS A 225 -34.88 57.41 43.19
N LEU A 226 -35.78 57.81 42.29
CA LEU A 226 -36.62 59.00 42.46
C LEU A 226 -37.54 58.87 43.68
N GLN A 227 -38.14 57.70 43.90
CA GLN A 227 -38.95 57.43 45.10
C GLN A 227 -38.14 57.58 46.39
N LYS A 228 -36.90 57.07 46.42
CA LYS A 228 -36.03 57.23 47.60
C LYS A 228 -35.67 58.69 47.85
N THR A 229 -35.34 59.45 46.80
CA THR A 229 -35.07 60.89 46.91
C THR A 229 -36.29 61.68 47.41
N ILE A 230 -37.50 61.32 46.95
CA ILE A 230 -38.75 61.94 47.43
C ILE A 230 -38.96 61.69 48.93
N GLU A 231 -38.75 60.45 49.38
CA GLU A 231 -38.88 60.05 50.78
C GLU A 231 -37.87 60.79 51.68
N ASP A 232 -36.62 60.91 51.23
CA ASP A 232 -35.57 61.63 51.97
C ASP A 232 -35.89 63.14 52.07
N LEU A 233 -36.38 63.76 50.99
CA LEU A 233 -36.84 65.16 51.01
C LEU A 233 -38.03 65.39 51.94
N GLN A 234 -38.97 64.43 52.01
CA GLN A 234 -40.13 64.52 52.90
C GLN A 234 -39.70 64.47 54.37
N ASN A 235 -38.76 63.59 54.72
CA ASN A 235 -38.17 63.54 56.06
C ASN A 235 -37.49 64.87 56.45
N GLU A 236 -36.77 65.50 55.52
CA GLU A 236 -36.12 66.79 55.78
C GLU A 236 -37.13 67.94 55.96
N ILE A 237 -38.19 67.96 55.15
CA ILE A 237 -39.29 68.93 55.31
C ILE A 237 -39.94 68.81 56.69
N ASP A 238 -40.20 67.59 57.17
CA ASP A 238 -40.84 67.39 58.47
C ASP A 238 -39.93 67.79 59.64
N LYS A 239 -38.61 67.59 59.50
CA LYS A 239 -37.62 68.13 60.45
C LYS A 239 -37.65 69.66 60.49
N LEU A 240 -37.65 70.32 59.33
CA LEU A 240 -37.69 71.79 59.25
C LEU A 240 -38.99 72.37 59.82
N LYS A 241 -40.13 71.70 59.62
CA LYS A 241 -41.41 72.09 60.25
C LYS A 241 -41.33 72.03 61.77
N ALA A 242 -40.72 70.97 62.32
CA ALA A 242 -40.54 70.82 63.77
C ALA A 242 -39.63 71.93 64.34
N GLU A 243 -38.53 72.24 63.66
CA GLU A 243 -37.64 73.35 64.03
C GLU A 243 -38.36 74.71 63.97
N LEU A 244 -39.14 74.96 62.91
CA LEU A 244 -39.95 76.19 62.81
C LEU A 244 -40.99 76.30 63.92
N GLN A 245 -41.62 75.19 64.31
CA GLN A 245 -42.59 75.16 65.39
C GLN A 245 -41.93 75.42 66.75
N ALA A 246 -40.72 74.89 66.98
CA ALA A 246 -39.90 75.19 68.15
C ALA A 246 -39.50 76.67 68.20
N ILE A 247 -39.08 77.26 67.07
CA ILE A 247 -38.76 78.70 66.96
C ILE A 247 -40.00 79.55 67.26
N LYS A 248 -41.17 79.22 66.70
CA LYS A 248 -42.43 79.93 66.98
C LYS A 248 -42.77 79.93 68.47
N LEU A 249 -42.58 78.79 69.15
CA LEU A 249 -42.77 78.66 70.61
C LEU A 249 -41.79 79.53 71.39
N LEU A 250 -40.51 79.55 71.00
CA LEU A 250 -39.48 80.42 71.58
C LEU A 250 -39.83 81.91 71.42
N VAL A 251 -40.26 82.34 70.23
CA VAL A 251 -40.71 83.72 69.99
C VAL A 251 -41.91 84.08 70.86
N GLN A 252 -42.89 83.19 71.02
CA GLN A 252 -44.02 83.40 71.93
C GLN A 252 -43.62 83.49 73.41
N GLN A 253 -42.57 82.78 73.84
CA GLN A 253 -42.02 82.87 75.19
C GLN A 253 -41.27 84.19 75.42
N ILE A 254 -40.55 84.69 74.42
CA ILE A 254 -39.86 85.99 74.47
C ILE A 254 -40.88 87.13 74.53
N ALA A 255 -41.98 87.06 73.76
CA ALA A 255 -43.04 88.08 73.77
C ALA A 255 -43.86 88.17 75.08
N LYS A 256 -43.67 87.22 76.02
CA LYS A 256 -44.32 87.20 77.34
C LYS A 256 -43.41 87.67 78.49
N ARG A 257 -42.16 88.04 78.21
CA ARG A 257 -41.22 88.65 79.16
C ARG A 257 -41.08 90.13 78.90
#